data_AF-A0A1I5LSQ2-F1
#
_entry.id   AF-A0A1I5LSQ2-F1
#
_cell.length_a   1.000
_cell.length_b   1.000
_cell.length_c   1.000
_cell.angle_alpha   90.00
_cell.angle_beta   90.00
_cell.angle_gamma   90.00
#
_symmetry.space_group_name_H-M   'P 1'
#
loop_
_entity.id
_entity.type
_entity.pdbx_description
1 polymer ?
#
loop_
_entity_poly.entity_id
_entity_poly.type
_entity_poly.pdbx_seq_one_letter_code
_entity_poly.pdbx_strand_id
1 'polypeptide(L)'
;MATGTARRNNAAPAERGRRRRPASGSTDHGPLVRFAFYGRMSTTEDQDRVTSRGWQLDVAEETIGGHGTIVAEYFDQGCSRRWSWTKRPRAAALLAAAQRPDRGFDAVVIGEYERAFYGDQFQTVLAALAEVGVRVWLPEAGGPVDLEEPAHQALMLLLGSQSRQEVLRARYRVLAAMRTQVRTQGRFLGGRPPYGYRLVDAGPHPNPVHAHWGRRLHRLEPDPTTARWVR
;
A
#
# COMPACT_ATOMS: atom_id res chain seq x y z
N MET A 1 -21.62 -79.81 0.07
CA MET A 1 -20.91 -78.94 -0.90
C MET A 1 -20.23 -77.83 -0.11
N ALA A 2 -18.97 -78.08 0.28
CA ALA A 2 -17.79 -77.27 -0.06
C ALA A 2 -17.58 -76.06 0.90
N THR A 3 -16.68 -76.22 1.89
CA THR A 3 -15.31 -75.63 1.96
C THR A 3 -15.34 -74.13 2.27
N GLY A 4 -14.85 -73.69 3.45
CA GLY A 4 -13.47 -73.24 3.64
C GLY A 4 -13.35 -71.75 3.22
N THR A 5 -12.89 -70.82 4.04
CA THR A 5 -11.47 -70.36 4.11
C THR A 5 -11.52 -69.07 4.96
N ALA A 6 -10.98 -69.03 6.17
CA ALA A 6 -9.66 -68.48 6.54
C ALA A 6 -9.23 -67.15 5.88
N ARG A 7 -8.66 -66.27 6.73
CA ARG A 7 -7.76 -65.14 6.42
C ARG A 7 -8.49 -63.85 5.95
N ARG A 8 -8.08 -62.65 6.34
CA ARG A 8 -6.69 -62.18 6.49
C ARG A 8 -6.68 -60.82 7.22
N ASN A 9 -5.83 -60.69 8.23
CA ASN A 9 -5.36 -59.40 8.75
C ASN A 9 -4.81 -58.57 7.60
N ASN A 10 -5.28 -57.33 7.44
CA ASN A 10 -4.64 -56.37 6.55
C ASN A 10 -3.90 -55.34 7.41
N ALA A 11 -2.72 -55.75 7.86
CA ALA A 11 -1.66 -54.83 8.25
C ALA A 11 -1.13 -54.19 6.96
N ALA A 12 -1.29 -52.88 6.82
CA ALA A 12 -0.63 -52.11 5.77
C ALA A 12 0.89 -52.04 6.06
N PRO A 13 1.75 -52.13 5.03
CA PRO A 13 3.19 -52.26 5.22
C PRO A 13 3.85 -50.92 5.57
N ALA A 14 4.79 -50.97 6.51
CA ALA A 14 5.72 -49.89 6.79
C ALA A 14 6.70 -49.73 5.62
N GLU A 15 6.41 -48.81 4.70
CA GLU A 15 7.37 -48.39 3.68
C GLU A 15 8.45 -47.50 4.31
N ARG A 16 9.66 -48.06 4.36
CA ARG A 16 10.92 -47.35 4.56
C ARG A 16 11.13 -46.37 3.39
N GLY A 17 10.62 -45.16 3.53
CA GLY A 17 10.95 -44.02 2.68
C GLY A 17 12.24 -43.36 3.16
N ARG A 18 13.31 -43.51 2.36
CA ARG A 18 14.65 -42.90 2.48
C ARG A 18 14.65 -41.53 3.17
N ARG A 19 15.38 -41.42 4.29
CA ARG A 19 15.91 -40.13 4.79
C ARG A 19 16.76 -39.52 3.67
N ARG A 20 16.20 -38.55 2.94
CA ARG A 20 16.97 -37.63 2.10
C ARG A 20 17.88 -36.83 3.04
N ARG A 21 19.18 -37.13 3.01
CA ARG A 21 20.20 -36.19 3.48
C ARG A 21 19.99 -34.88 2.71
N PRO A 22 19.96 -33.71 3.34
CA PRO A 22 20.06 -32.48 2.58
C PRO A 22 21.42 -32.51 1.89
N ALA A 23 21.41 -32.46 0.56
CA ALA A 23 22.60 -32.23 -0.21
C ALA A 23 23.15 -30.89 0.25
N SER A 24 24.38 -30.89 0.77
CA SER A 24 25.19 -29.69 0.98
C SER A 24 25.47 -29.07 -0.39
N GLY A 25 24.49 -28.32 -0.90
CA GLY A 25 24.69 -27.37 -1.98
C GLY A 25 25.51 -26.24 -1.39
N SER A 26 26.82 -26.27 -1.61
CA SER A 26 27.66 -25.08 -1.55
C SER A 26 27.13 -24.11 -2.61
N THR A 27 26.17 -23.30 -2.23
CA THR A 27 25.81 -22.14 -3.04
C THR A 27 26.94 -21.14 -2.86
N ASP A 28 27.74 -20.99 -3.91
CA ASP A 28 28.69 -19.91 -4.10
C ASP A 28 27.89 -18.59 -4.07
N HIS A 29 27.63 -18.08 -2.87
CA HIS A 29 27.05 -16.77 -2.68
C HIS A 29 28.20 -15.80 -2.82
N GLY A 30 28.20 -15.03 -3.91
CA GLY A 30 28.92 -13.77 -3.96
C GLY A 30 28.65 -12.95 -2.68
N PRO A 31 29.49 -11.94 -2.38
CA PRO A 31 29.42 -11.22 -1.12
C PRO A 31 27.98 -10.83 -0.76
N LEU A 32 27.57 -11.17 0.46
CA LEU A 32 26.24 -10.88 1.01
C LEU A 32 25.89 -9.40 0.76
N VAL A 33 24.81 -9.16 0.04
CA VAL A 33 24.38 -7.80 -0.34
C VAL A 33 23.93 -7.05 0.92
N ARG A 34 24.41 -5.83 1.11
CA ARG A 34 23.94 -4.98 2.21
C ARG A 34 22.76 -4.15 1.72
N PHE A 35 21.62 -4.28 2.38
CA PHE A 35 20.39 -3.61 2.00
C PHE A 35 20.09 -2.41 2.89
N ALA A 36 19.66 -1.31 2.28
CA ALA A 36 18.88 -0.29 2.96
C ALA A 36 17.39 -0.61 2.80
N PHE A 37 16.65 -0.63 3.89
CA PHE A 37 15.20 -0.76 3.86
C PHE A 37 14.52 0.60 3.77
N TYR A 38 13.45 0.67 2.98
CA TYR A 38 12.53 1.80 3.01
C TYR A 38 11.07 1.37 3.18
N GLY A 39 10.39 2.02 4.12
CA GLY A 39 8.95 1.85 4.37
C GLY A 39 8.25 3.17 4.69
N ARG A 40 6.92 3.16 4.67
CA ARG A 40 6.11 4.36 4.97
C ARG A 40 4.78 4.02 5.64
N MET A 41 4.26 4.94 6.46
CA MET A 41 2.86 5.00 6.85
C MET A 41 2.27 6.42 6.75
N SER A 42 0.98 6.51 6.42
CA SER A 42 0.31 7.79 6.08
C SER A 42 -0.30 8.52 7.28
N THR A 43 -0.57 7.85 8.40
CA THR A 43 -1.36 8.37 9.53
C THR A 43 -0.78 7.96 10.88
N THR A 44 -0.85 8.86 11.86
CA THR A 44 -0.43 8.67 13.26
C THR A 44 -1.58 8.35 14.21
N GLU A 45 -2.83 8.57 13.79
CA GLU A 45 -4.00 8.64 14.70
C GLU A 45 -4.74 7.31 14.88
N ASP A 46 -4.66 6.38 13.91
CA ASP A 46 -5.41 5.10 13.93
C ASP A 46 -4.54 3.86 13.60
N GLN A 47 -3.22 3.99 13.48
CA GLN A 47 -2.31 2.89 13.10
C GLN A 47 -1.14 2.79 14.07
N ASP A 48 -0.93 1.59 14.64
CA ASP A 48 0.28 1.32 15.43
C ASP A 48 1.51 1.30 14.51
N ARG A 49 2.44 2.22 14.79
CA ARG A 49 3.71 2.34 14.08
C ARG A 49 4.54 1.07 14.20
N VAL A 50 4.55 0.42 15.37
CA VAL A 50 5.39 -0.75 15.60
C VAL A 50 4.94 -1.89 14.70
N THR A 51 3.64 -2.16 14.67
CA THR A 51 3.06 -3.19 13.80
C THR A 51 3.22 -2.85 12.31
N SER A 52 2.94 -1.62 11.88
CA SER A 52 3.04 -1.26 10.46
C SER A 52 4.47 -1.26 9.94
N ARG A 53 5.46 -0.90 10.78
CA ARG A 53 6.88 -0.98 10.46
C ARG A 53 7.34 -2.44 10.45
N GLY A 54 6.98 -3.20 11.49
CA GLY A 54 7.35 -4.61 11.64
C GLY A 54 6.95 -5.45 10.44
N TRP A 55 5.67 -5.40 10.05
CA TRP A 55 5.19 -6.15 8.88
C TRP A 55 5.89 -5.77 7.56
N GLN A 56 6.18 -4.48 7.33
CA GLN A 56 6.93 -4.06 6.13
C GLN A 56 8.38 -4.56 6.16
N LEU A 57 9.00 -4.63 7.34
CA LEU A 57 10.33 -5.21 7.50
C LEU A 57 10.31 -6.72 7.27
N ASP A 58 9.34 -7.45 7.82
CA ASP A 58 9.20 -8.90 7.63
C ASP A 58 9.08 -9.25 6.12
N VAL A 59 8.25 -8.50 5.39
CA VAL A 59 8.11 -8.64 3.92
C VAL A 59 9.42 -8.33 3.19
N ALA A 60 10.15 -7.30 3.63
CA ALA A 60 11.45 -6.96 3.05
C ALA A 60 12.51 -8.03 3.33
N GLU A 61 12.53 -8.59 4.54
CA GLU A 61 13.42 -9.69 4.94
C GLU A 61 13.13 -10.96 4.14
N GLU A 62 11.86 -11.30 3.92
CA GLU A 62 11.46 -12.40 3.04
C GLU A 62 11.91 -12.15 1.60
N THR A 63 11.74 -10.93 1.09
CA THR A 63 12.13 -10.54 -0.28
C THR A 63 13.63 -10.69 -0.54
N ILE A 64 14.47 -10.41 0.46
CA ILE A 64 15.93 -10.55 0.33
C ILE A 64 16.45 -11.94 0.71
N GLY A 65 15.57 -12.90 1.04
CA GLY A 65 15.92 -14.17 1.66
C GLY A 65 17.16 -14.85 1.09
N GLY A 66 18.21 -14.99 1.91
CA GLY A 66 19.47 -15.62 1.53
C GLY A 66 20.42 -14.76 0.68
N HIS A 67 19.98 -13.61 0.17
CA HIS A 67 20.78 -12.72 -0.67
C HIS A 67 21.59 -11.67 0.11
N GLY A 68 21.21 -11.38 1.36
CA GLY A 68 21.86 -10.33 2.12
C GLY A 68 21.24 -10.00 3.47
N THR A 69 21.58 -8.84 4.01
CA THR A 69 21.08 -8.34 5.31
C THR A 69 20.71 -6.86 5.23
N ILE A 70 19.69 -6.46 5.98
CA ILE A 70 19.32 -5.05 6.11
C ILE A 70 20.27 -4.38 7.11
N VAL A 71 21.03 -3.38 6.65
CA VAL A 71 22.04 -2.66 7.46
C VAL A 71 21.62 -1.23 7.79
N ALA A 72 20.61 -0.71 7.11
CA ALA A 72 20.08 0.64 7.32
C ALA A 72 18.57 0.65 7.12
N GLU A 73 17.88 1.51 7.86
CA GLU A 73 16.42 1.60 7.83
C GLU A 73 15.96 3.05 7.68
N TYR A 74 15.06 3.27 6.73
CA TYR A 74 14.46 4.56 6.44
C TYR A 74 12.93 4.43 6.46
N PHE A 75 12.27 4.96 7.49
CA PHE A 75 10.82 4.82 7.65
C PHE A 75 10.10 6.14 7.81
N ASP A 76 9.33 6.55 6.80
CA ASP A 76 8.57 7.80 6.83
C ASP A 76 7.19 7.62 7.51
N GLN A 77 6.91 8.50 8.47
CA GLN A 77 5.62 8.55 9.19
C GLN A 77 4.91 9.88 8.91
N GLY A 78 3.58 9.83 8.71
CA GLY A 78 2.75 11.03 8.53
C GLY A 78 2.99 11.76 7.20
N CYS A 79 3.77 11.18 6.30
CA CYS A 79 4.06 11.75 4.98
C CYS A 79 3.12 11.14 3.94
N SER A 80 2.57 11.95 3.03
CA SER A 80 1.72 11.43 1.94
C SER A 80 2.53 10.73 0.85
N ARG A 81 2.08 9.58 0.32
CA ARG A 81 2.70 8.93 -0.86
C ARG A 81 2.68 9.80 -2.11
N ARG A 82 1.82 10.81 -2.17
CA ARG A 82 1.78 11.72 -3.32
C ARG A 82 2.95 12.71 -3.33
N TRP A 83 3.61 12.92 -2.19
CA TRP A 83 4.80 13.77 -2.12
C TRP A 83 5.96 13.05 -2.82
N SER A 84 6.79 13.79 -3.55
CA SER A 84 8.04 13.24 -4.09
C SER A 84 8.92 12.71 -2.96
N TRP A 85 9.76 11.71 -3.24
CA TRP A 85 10.69 11.17 -2.24
C TRP A 85 11.59 12.25 -1.62
N THR A 86 12.01 13.24 -2.41
CA THR A 86 12.79 14.39 -1.93
C THR A 86 12.08 15.26 -0.88
N LYS A 87 10.74 15.19 -0.78
CA LYS A 87 9.94 15.92 0.20
C LYS A 87 9.59 15.08 1.43
N ARG A 88 10.02 13.82 1.49
CA ARG A 88 9.78 12.93 2.65
C ARG A 88 11.10 12.78 3.40
N PRO A 89 11.15 13.07 4.71
CA PRO A 89 12.42 13.16 5.43
C PRO A 89 13.31 11.92 5.33
N ARG A 90 12.76 10.71 5.49
CA ARG A 90 13.53 9.47 5.47
C ARG A 90 13.84 9.01 4.05
N ALA A 91 12.91 9.16 3.11
CA ALA A 91 13.19 8.89 1.70
C ALA A 91 14.29 9.81 1.14
N ALA A 92 14.24 11.11 1.47
CA ALA A 92 15.26 12.07 1.07
C ALA A 92 16.62 11.74 1.70
N ALA A 93 16.64 11.33 2.97
CA ALA A 93 17.85 10.87 3.64
C ALA A 93 18.44 9.61 2.99
N LEU A 94 17.60 8.67 2.54
CA LEU A 94 18.03 7.48 1.81
C LEU A 94 18.68 7.87 0.47
N LEU A 95 18.01 8.73 -0.31
CA LEU A 95 18.57 9.20 -1.59
C LEU A 95 19.90 9.92 -1.38
N ALA A 96 20.00 10.78 -0.37
CA ALA A 96 21.24 11.48 -0.03
C ALA A 96 22.34 10.50 0.42
N ALA A 97 22.01 9.47 1.20
CA ALA A 97 22.94 8.44 1.61
C ALA A 97 23.44 7.63 0.40
N ALA A 98 22.56 7.30 -0.55
CA ALA A 98 22.93 6.55 -1.76
C ALA A 98 23.98 7.26 -2.63
N GLN A 99 23.97 8.60 -2.65
CA GLN A 99 24.98 9.40 -3.37
C GLN A 99 26.39 9.32 -2.75
N ARG A 100 26.52 8.82 -1.52
CA ARG A 100 27.81 8.76 -0.85
C ARG A 100 28.64 7.56 -1.33
N PRO A 101 29.93 7.73 -1.65
CA PRO A 101 30.81 6.61 -1.97
C PRO A 101 30.95 5.59 -0.83
N ASP A 102 30.79 6.04 0.41
CA ASP A 102 30.91 5.25 1.65
C ASP A 102 29.55 4.86 2.26
N ARG A 103 28.46 4.88 1.46
CA ARG A 103 27.05 4.71 1.90
C ARG A 103 26.74 3.49 2.76
N GLY A 104 27.57 2.45 2.74
CA GLY A 104 27.43 1.27 3.59
C GLY A 104 26.39 0.24 3.14
N PHE A 105 25.67 0.47 2.04
CA PHE A 105 24.72 -0.48 1.45
C PHE A 105 24.85 -0.54 -0.08
N ASP A 106 24.44 -1.64 -0.68
CA ASP A 106 24.62 -1.96 -2.10
C ASP A 106 23.29 -2.01 -2.86
N ALA A 107 22.18 -2.18 -2.14
CA ALA A 107 20.83 -2.22 -2.70
C ALA A 107 19.80 -1.61 -1.73
N VAL A 108 18.63 -1.26 -2.26
CA VAL A 108 17.48 -0.78 -1.49
C VAL A 108 16.34 -1.78 -1.63
N VAL A 109 15.78 -2.24 -0.51
CA VAL A 109 14.56 -3.04 -0.49
C VAL A 109 13.39 -2.20 0.00
N ILE A 110 12.27 -2.28 -0.71
CA ILE A 110 11.03 -1.54 -0.38
C ILE A 110 10.08 -2.48 0.34
N GLY A 111 9.47 -2.03 1.44
CA GLY A 111 8.52 -2.87 2.18
C GLY A 111 7.20 -3.13 1.43
N GLU A 112 6.68 -2.15 0.70
CA GLU A 112 5.47 -2.28 -0.12
C GLU A 112 5.43 -1.17 -1.19
N TYR A 113 5.22 -1.54 -2.46
CA TYR A 113 5.22 -0.59 -3.57
C TYR A 113 4.14 0.49 -3.39
N GLU A 114 2.91 0.10 -3.06
CA GLU A 114 1.78 1.04 -2.97
C GLU A 114 1.93 2.06 -1.83
N ARG A 115 2.70 1.70 -0.79
CA ARG A 115 3.05 2.64 0.26
C ARG A 115 4.17 3.54 -0.18
N ALA A 116 5.20 3.03 -0.85
CA ALA A 116 6.38 3.78 -1.21
C ALA A 116 6.17 4.74 -2.40
N PHE A 117 5.34 4.39 -3.38
CA PHE A 117 5.25 5.10 -4.65
C PHE A 117 3.82 5.55 -4.98
N TYR A 118 3.75 6.58 -5.82
CA TYR A 118 2.52 7.04 -6.43
C TYR A 118 2.80 7.53 -7.85
N GLY A 119 2.06 7.03 -8.82
CA GLY A 119 2.22 7.43 -10.22
C GLY A 119 3.58 7.04 -10.80
N ASP A 120 4.30 8.02 -11.35
CA ASP A 120 5.57 7.86 -12.05
C ASP A 120 6.81 7.99 -11.15
N GLN A 121 6.63 8.25 -9.85
CA GLN A 121 7.73 8.42 -8.88
C GLN A 121 8.71 7.25 -8.86
N PHE A 122 8.24 6.03 -9.09
CA PHE A 122 9.08 4.83 -9.11
C PHE A 122 10.20 4.95 -10.16
N GLN A 123 9.87 5.40 -11.37
CA GLN A 123 10.82 5.52 -12.46
C GLN A 123 11.91 6.55 -12.14
N THR A 124 11.53 7.69 -11.58
CA THR A 124 12.48 8.72 -11.15
C THR A 124 13.42 8.23 -10.06
N VAL A 125 12.90 7.50 -9.07
CA VAL A 125 13.71 6.97 -7.96
C VAL A 125 14.62 5.86 -8.43
N LEU A 126 14.12 4.94 -9.26
CA LEU A 126 14.91 3.86 -9.80
C LEU A 126 16.09 4.40 -10.64
N ALA A 127 15.83 5.36 -11.53
CA ALA A 127 16.87 5.99 -12.33
C ALA A 127 17.95 6.65 -11.45
N ALA A 128 17.54 7.44 -10.46
CA ALA A 128 18.47 8.11 -9.56
C ALA A 128 19.34 7.13 -8.75
N LEU A 129 18.80 5.99 -8.33
CA LEU A 129 19.55 4.96 -7.61
C LEU A 129 20.45 4.15 -8.54
N ALA A 130 19.98 3.85 -9.76
CA ALA A 130 20.75 3.15 -10.78
C ALA A 130 22.00 3.93 -11.22
N GLU A 131 21.91 5.27 -11.32
CA GLU A 131 23.05 6.15 -11.64
C GLU A 131 24.22 5.99 -10.66
N VAL A 132 23.96 5.63 -9.40
CA VAL A 132 24.98 5.39 -8.36
C VAL A 132 25.21 3.91 -8.04
N GLY A 133 24.72 3.02 -8.91
CA GLY A 133 24.91 1.58 -8.83
C GLY A 133 24.12 0.91 -7.70
N VAL A 134 23.04 1.53 -7.23
CA VAL A 134 22.15 0.97 -6.19
C VAL A 134 20.93 0.33 -6.87
N ARG A 135 20.77 -0.98 -6.68
CA ARG A 135 19.60 -1.72 -7.19
C ARG A 135 18.40 -1.58 -6.26
N VAL A 136 17.20 -1.51 -6.83
CA VAL A 136 15.94 -1.48 -6.06
C VAL A 136 15.27 -2.84 -6.12
N TRP A 137 14.89 -3.37 -4.96
CA TRP A 137 14.19 -4.63 -4.79
C TRP A 137 12.75 -4.37 -4.36
N LEU A 138 11.83 -5.08 -4.99
CA LEU A 138 10.41 -5.03 -4.69
C LEU A 138 9.88 -6.42 -4.34
N PRO A 139 9.08 -6.56 -3.26
CA PRO A 139 8.38 -7.79 -2.94
C PRO A 139 7.50 -8.27 -4.10
N GLU A 140 6.85 -7.35 -4.81
CA GLU A 140 5.96 -7.64 -5.92
C GLU A 140 6.71 -8.22 -7.14
N ALA A 141 8.00 -7.91 -7.27
CA ALA A 141 8.89 -8.48 -8.29
C ALA A 141 9.62 -9.75 -7.78
N GLY A 142 9.53 -10.06 -6.48
CA GLY A 142 10.26 -11.15 -5.85
C GLY A 142 11.79 -10.98 -5.86
N GLY A 143 12.28 -9.74 -5.98
CA GLY A 143 13.72 -9.50 -6.16
C GLY A 143 14.08 -8.12 -6.74
N PRO A 144 15.27 -7.98 -7.35
CA PRO A 144 15.69 -6.74 -8.00
C PRO A 144 14.80 -6.45 -9.21
N VAL A 145 14.37 -5.20 -9.35
CA VAL A 145 13.61 -4.77 -10.52
C VAL A 145 14.56 -4.54 -11.68
N ASP A 146 14.28 -5.22 -12.80
CA ASP A 146 14.96 -5.03 -14.07
C ASP A 146 13.99 -4.46 -15.11
N LEU A 147 14.19 -3.22 -15.54
CA LEU A 147 13.33 -2.58 -16.53
C LEU A 147 13.63 -2.97 -17.97
N GLU A 148 14.69 -3.74 -18.23
CA GLU A 148 14.92 -4.33 -19.55
C GLU A 148 14.05 -5.59 -19.75
N GLU A 149 13.57 -6.19 -18.66
CA GLU A 149 12.72 -7.37 -18.70
C GLU A 149 11.24 -7.00 -18.94
N PRO A 150 10.59 -7.53 -20.01
CA PRO A 150 9.20 -7.20 -20.32
C PRO A 150 8.21 -7.54 -19.20
N ALA A 151 8.47 -8.59 -18.41
CA ALA A 151 7.62 -8.99 -17.29
C ALA A 151 7.60 -7.93 -16.18
N HIS A 152 8.77 -7.39 -15.83
CA HIS A 152 8.88 -6.31 -14.85
C HIS A 152 8.33 -4.99 -15.38
N GLN A 153 8.52 -4.67 -16.67
CA GLN A 153 7.87 -3.50 -17.28
C GLN A 153 6.33 -3.59 -17.16
N ALA A 154 5.75 -4.75 -17.48
CA ALA A 154 4.31 -4.98 -17.35
C ALA A 154 3.83 -4.87 -15.89
N LEU A 155 4.60 -5.42 -14.94
CA LEU A 155 4.32 -5.29 -13.51
C LEU A 155 4.33 -3.81 -13.08
N MET A 156 5.32 -3.03 -13.51
CA MET A 156 5.42 -1.60 -13.17
C MET A 156 4.25 -0.79 -13.74
N LEU A 157 3.80 -1.12 -14.96
CA LEU A 157 2.61 -0.51 -15.56
C LEU A 157 1.34 -0.86 -14.75
N LEU A 158 1.20 -2.12 -14.34
CA LEU A 158 0.06 -2.58 -13.53
C LEU A 158 0.02 -1.84 -12.19
N LEU A 159 1.11 -1.87 -11.42
CA LEU A 159 1.19 -1.24 -10.09
C LEU A 159 1.01 0.28 -10.17
N GLY A 160 1.60 0.92 -11.19
CA GLY A 160 1.39 2.34 -11.48
C GLY A 160 -0.06 2.67 -11.82
N SER A 161 -0.75 1.80 -12.58
CA SER A 161 -2.16 1.98 -12.93
C SER A 161 -3.11 1.76 -11.74
N GLN A 162 -2.86 0.73 -10.94
CA GLN A 162 -3.68 0.37 -9.77
C GLN A 162 -3.69 1.49 -8.73
N SER A 163 -2.50 2.02 -8.38
CA SER A 163 -2.37 3.12 -7.42
C SER A 163 -3.14 4.39 -7.82
N ARG A 164 -3.28 4.65 -9.13
CA ARG A 164 -4.07 5.76 -9.69
C ARG A 164 -5.56 5.43 -9.74
N GLN A 165 -5.92 4.22 -10.17
CA GLN A 165 -7.32 3.82 -10.38
C GLN A 165 -8.13 3.78 -9.09
N GLU A 166 -7.57 3.27 -8.00
CA GLU A 166 -8.30 3.19 -6.72
C GLU A 166 -8.66 4.57 -6.17
N VAL A 167 -7.72 5.52 -6.25
CA VAL A 167 -7.93 6.91 -5.82
C VAL A 167 -8.99 7.59 -6.70
N LEU A 168 -8.91 7.39 -8.02
CA LEU A 168 -9.88 7.97 -8.96
C LEU A 168 -11.27 7.36 -8.76
N ARG A 169 -11.37 6.05 -8.55
CA ARG A 169 -12.64 5.37 -8.27
C ARG A 169 -13.24 5.83 -6.94
N ALA A 170 -12.44 5.95 -5.88
CA ALA A 170 -12.91 6.47 -4.59
C ALA A 170 -13.42 7.92 -4.73
N ARG A 171 -12.65 8.80 -5.39
CA ARG A 171 -13.06 10.18 -5.68
C ARG A 171 -14.35 10.24 -6.50
N TYR A 172 -14.45 9.42 -7.55
CA TYR A 172 -15.63 9.36 -8.39
C TYR A 172 -16.86 8.91 -7.61
N ARG A 173 -16.76 7.86 -6.79
CA ARG A 173 -17.84 7.37 -5.93
C ARG A 173 -18.30 8.45 -4.95
N VAL A 174 -17.37 9.15 -4.30
CA VAL A 174 -17.71 10.25 -3.37
C VAL A 174 -18.45 11.36 -4.10
N LEU A 175 -17.93 11.84 -5.24
CA LEU A 175 -18.57 12.91 -6.01
C LEU A 175 -19.92 12.49 -6.59
N ALA A 176 -20.06 11.25 -7.05
CA ALA A 176 -21.31 10.70 -7.54
C ALA A 176 -22.34 10.60 -6.41
N ALA A 177 -21.96 10.09 -5.24
CA ALA A 177 -22.82 10.02 -4.07
C ALA A 177 -23.28 11.42 -3.61
N MET A 178 -22.36 12.38 -3.54
CA MET A 178 -22.67 13.79 -3.23
C MET A 178 -23.67 14.38 -4.22
N ARG A 179 -23.45 14.18 -5.53
CA ARG A 179 -24.39 14.65 -6.57
C ARG A 179 -25.78 14.04 -6.41
N THR A 180 -25.87 12.75 -6.12
CA THR A 180 -27.15 12.07 -5.88
C THR A 180 -27.84 12.60 -4.62
N GLN A 181 -27.09 12.83 -3.53
CA GLN A 181 -27.63 13.42 -2.30
C GLN A 181 -28.21 14.82 -2.52
N VAL A 182 -27.56 15.66 -3.33
CA VAL A 182 -28.09 16.99 -3.67
C VAL A 182 -29.32 16.88 -4.56
N ARG A 183 -29.23 16.13 -5.68
CA ARG A 183 -30.29 16.09 -6.70
C ARG A 183 -31.54 15.35 -6.25
N THR A 184 -31.38 14.19 -5.61
CA THR A 184 -32.49 13.30 -5.29
C THR A 184 -33.05 13.58 -3.89
N GLN A 185 -32.21 14.02 -2.96
CA GLN A 185 -32.60 14.20 -1.55
C GLN A 185 -32.63 15.68 -1.12
N GLY A 186 -32.27 16.62 -1.99
CA GLY A 186 -32.28 18.06 -1.70
C GLY A 186 -31.29 18.47 -0.61
N ARG A 187 -30.28 17.65 -0.31
CA ARG A 187 -29.39 17.86 0.83
C ARG A 187 -28.40 18.99 0.56
N PHE A 188 -28.22 19.83 1.56
CA PHE A 188 -27.11 20.77 1.64
C PHE A 188 -25.88 20.07 2.22
N LEU A 189 -24.79 20.03 1.45
CA LEU A 189 -23.60 19.24 1.78
C LEU A 189 -22.54 20.00 2.60
N GLY A 190 -22.83 21.24 3.00
CA GLY A 190 -21.98 22.03 3.89
C GLY A 190 -21.60 23.40 3.35
N GLY A 191 -20.91 24.18 4.18
CA GLY A 191 -20.55 25.56 3.91
C GLY A 191 -21.59 26.58 4.39
N ARG A 192 -21.39 27.84 4.03
CA ARG A 192 -22.36 28.91 4.31
C ARG A 192 -23.48 28.89 3.25
N PRO A 193 -24.75 29.05 3.63
CA PRO A 193 -25.83 29.18 2.66
C PRO A 193 -25.60 30.36 1.72
N PRO A 194 -25.88 30.21 0.42
CA PRO A 194 -25.85 31.34 -0.52
C PRO A 194 -26.79 32.46 -0.05
N TYR A 195 -26.44 33.71 -0.38
CA TYR A 195 -27.34 34.84 -0.12
C TYR A 195 -28.71 34.60 -0.78
N GLY A 196 -29.79 35.00 -0.11
CA GLY A 196 -31.16 34.69 -0.54
C GLY A 196 -31.68 33.32 -0.11
N TYR A 197 -30.86 32.48 0.53
CA TYR A 197 -31.25 31.16 1.02
C TYR A 197 -30.86 30.96 2.48
N ARG A 198 -31.63 30.15 3.19
CA ARG A 198 -31.36 29.71 4.57
C ARG A 198 -31.35 28.19 4.66
N LEU A 199 -30.70 27.66 5.70
CA LEU A 199 -30.78 26.23 6.02
C LEU A 199 -32.04 25.96 6.83
N VAL A 200 -32.74 24.92 6.43
CA VAL A 200 -33.82 24.33 7.22
C VAL A 200 -33.52 22.87 7.50
N ASP A 201 -33.99 22.40 8.64
CA ASP A 201 -33.86 21.01 9.05
C ASP A 201 -34.57 20.08 8.05
N ALA A 202 -33.88 19.03 7.65
CA ALA A 202 -34.37 17.99 6.73
C ALA A 202 -34.44 16.61 7.40
N GLY A 203 -34.40 16.57 8.74
CA GLY A 203 -34.57 15.35 9.53
C GLY A 203 -33.24 14.72 9.99
N PRO A 204 -33.31 13.61 10.73
CA PRO A 204 -32.13 12.93 11.27
C PRO A 204 -31.24 12.37 10.16
N HIS A 205 -29.93 12.31 10.42
CA HIS A 205 -28.98 11.71 9.47
C HIS A 205 -29.32 10.23 9.21
N PRO A 206 -29.25 9.71 7.96
CA PRO A 206 -29.65 8.34 7.65
C PRO A 206 -28.74 7.27 8.29
N ASN A 207 -27.49 7.62 8.61
CA ASN A 207 -26.62 6.78 9.43
C ASN A 207 -27.05 6.89 10.90
N PRO A 208 -27.48 5.78 11.55
CA PRO A 208 -27.97 5.78 12.92
C PRO A 208 -26.97 6.30 13.95
N VAL A 209 -25.67 6.06 13.76
CA VAL A 209 -24.60 6.54 14.66
C VAL A 209 -24.53 8.07 14.62
N HIS A 210 -24.57 8.65 13.43
CA HIS A 210 -24.57 10.10 13.27
C HIS A 210 -25.87 10.74 13.76
N ALA A 211 -27.01 10.07 13.58
CA ALA A 211 -28.28 10.53 14.14
C ALA A 211 -28.28 10.50 15.67
N HIS A 212 -27.70 9.45 16.27
CA HIS A 212 -27.54 9.32 17.72
C HIS A 212 -26.67 10.45 18.29
N TRP A 213 -25.63 10.87 17.56
CA TRP A 213 -24.82 12.06 17.89
C TRP A 213 -25.54 13.40 17.62
N GLY A 214 -26.84 13.37 17.29
CA GLY A 214 -27.65 14.56 17.03
C GLY A 214 -27.40 15.23 15.69
N ARG A 215 -26.64 14.61 14.76
CA ARG A 215 -26.41 15.19 13.43
C ARG A 215 -27.71 15.15 12.62
N ARG A 216 -28.05 16.29 12.03
CA ARG A 216 -29.25 16.45 11.20
C ARG A 216 -28.87 16.82 9.77
N LEU A 217 -29.73 16.43 8.86
CA LEU A 217 -29.66 16.86 7.47
C LEU A 217 -30.19 18.28 7.37
N HIS A 218 -29.66 19.03 6.42
CA HIS A 218 -30.13 20.37 6.12
C HIS A 218 -30.45 20.45 4.63
N ARG A 219 -31.40 21.32 4.28
CA ARG A 219 -31.72 21.69 2.90
C ARG A 219 -31.77 23.20 2.78
N LEU A 220 -31.62 23.70 1.56
CA LEU A 220 -31.77 25.13 1.28
C LEU A 220 -33.25 25.46 1.03
N GLU A 221 -33.70 26.56 1.60
CA GLU A 221 -34.99 27.18 1.33
C GLU A 221 -34.78 28.68 1.08
N PRO A 222 -35.58 29.33 0.21
CA PRO A 222 -35.54 30.78 0.06
C PRO A 222 -35.70 31.49 1.41
N ASP A 223 -34.81 32.44 1.70
CA ASP A 223 -34.90 33.27 2.89
C ASP A 223 -35.98 34.35 2.71
N PRO A 224 -36.96 34.48 3.61
CA PRO A 224 -38.10 35.38 3.42
C PRO A 224 -37.71 36.87 3.32
N THR A 225 -36.55 37.25 3.85
CA THR A 225 -36.07 38.63 3.85
C THR A 225 -35.19 38.93 2.65
N THR A 226 -34.35 37.96 2.26
CA THR A 226 -33.29 38.17 1.26
C THR A 226 -33.55 37.51 -0.09
N ALA A 227 -34.45 36.51 -0.18
CA ALA A 227 -34.70 35.76 -1.42
C ALA A 227 -35.22 36.63 -2.56
N ARG A 228 -35.99 37.70 -2.26
CA ARG A 228 -36.53 38.61 -3.28
C ARG A 228 -35.47 39.30 -4.14
N TRP A 229 -34.21 39.31 -3.69
CA TRP A 229 -33.09 39.94 -4.39
C TRP A 229 -32.31 38.95 -5.27
N VAL A 230 -32.65 37.66 -5.22
CA VAL A 230 -31.99 36.60 -5.98
C VAL A 230 -33.00 36.07 -7.00
N ARG A 231 -32.64 36.14 -8.29
CA ARG A 231 -33.48 35.70 -9.42
C ARG A 231 -33.14 34.28 -9.85
#